data_AF-A0A9R0UUW3-F1
#
_entry.id   AF-A0A9R0UUW3-F1
#
_cell.length_a   1.000
_cell.length_b   1.000
_cell.length_c   1.000
_cell.angle_alpha   90.00
_cell.angle_beta   90.00
_cell.angle_gamma   90.00
#
_symmetry.space_group_name_H-M   'P 1'
#
loop_
_entity.id
_entity.type
_entity.pdbx_description
1 polymer ?
#
loop_
_entity_poly.entity_id
_entity_poly.type
_entity_poly.pdbx_seq_one_letter_code
_entity_poly.pdbx_strand_id
1 'polypeptide(L)'
;MSLFRKFFYRKPPDGLLEITERVYVFDSCFSTDVFDDDKYGQYIGDIVLHLRSHFADASFMVFNFREEERESQQSLLASILSIYDMVVMDYPRQYEGCPLLTMEMVHHFLRSGESWLSLGQHNVLIMHCERGGWNVLAFMLAGLLLYRKQFIGEQRTLEMVYRQAPRELIQLLSPLNPMPSQIRYLHYISRRNVSAEWPPGDRPLTLDCVILRNTPGCNGEDGCRPIFRIYGQDPLLGTDNNPKVLFSTPKRSKYVRHYKQTVN
;
A
#
# COMPACT_ATOMS: atom_id res chain seq x y z
N MET A 1 -9.76 -5.03 -34.79
CA MET A 1 -10.91 -5.79 -34.25
C MET A 1 -11.18 -5.32 -32.83
N SER A 2 -12.13 -4.39 -32.68
CA SER A 2 -12.56 -3.82 -31.40
C SER A 2 -13.69 -4.68 -30.85
N LEU A 3 -13.42 -5.46 -29.81
CA LEU A 3 -14.42 -6.22 -29.05
C LEU A 3 -14.54 -5.61 -27.65
N PHE A 4 -14.87 -4.32 -27.58
CA PHE A 4 -15.46 -3.74 -26.36
C PHE A 4 -16.93 -4.14 -26.33
N ARG A 5 -17.16 -5.34 -25.80
CA ARG A 5 -18.50 -5.90 -25.60
C ARG A 5 -19.17 -5.11 -24.48
N LYS A 6 -20.11 -4.25 -24.85
CA LYS A 6 -21.12 -3.62 -23.98
C LYS A 6 -21.82 -4.71 -23.17
N PHE A 7 -21.40 -4.92 -21.93
CA PHE A 7 -22.25 -5.48 -20.88
C PHE A 7 -22.60 -4.33 -19.93
N PHE A 8 -23.84 -4.31 -19.47
CA PHE A 8 -24.44 -3.27 -18.67
C PHE A 8 -23.65 -3.03 -17.37
N TYR A 9 -22.70 -2.08 -17.36
CA TYR A 9 -22.17 -1.55 -16.11
C TYR A 9 -23.27 -0.70 -15.47
N ARG A 10 -23.94 -1.26 -14.46
CA ARG A 10 -24.70 -0.45 -13.52
C ARG A 10 -23.71 0.51 -12.85
N LYS A 11 -24.08 1.79 -12.70
CA LYS A 11 -23.28 2.76 -11.93
C LYS A 11 -22.95 2.13 -10.56
N PRO A 12 -21.70 2.21 -10.06
CA PRO A 12 -21.40 1.73 -8.72
C PRO A 12 -22.31 2.42 -7.70
N PRO A 13 -22.63 1.77 -6.57
CA PRO A 13 -23.33 2.42 -5.48
C PRO A 13 -22.64 3.72 -5.08
N ASP A 14 -23.42 4.73 -4.71
CA ASP A 14 -22.86 5.99 -4.23
C ASP A 14 -21.97 5.71 -2.99
N GLY A 15 -20.85 6.44 -2.86
CA GLY A 15 -19.83 6.18 -1.82
C GLY A 15 -18.72 5.19 -2.21
N LEU A 16 -18.76 4.63 -3.42
CA LEU A 16 -17.75 3.67 -3.91
C LEU A 16 -17.24 4.02 -5.30
N LEU A 17 -15.94 3.79 -5.50
CA LEU A 17 -15.29 3.82 -6.79
C LEU A 17 -15.02 2.40 -7.27
N GLU A 18 -15.57 2.01 -8.42
CA GLU A 18 -15.21 0.77 -9.10
C GLU A 18 -13.86 0.91 -9.80
N ILE A 19 -12.90 0.03 -9.44
CA ILE A 19 -11.59 -0.02 -10.09
C ILE A 19 -11.60 -1.05 -11.22
N THR A 20 -12.11 -2.23 -10.91
CA THR A 20 -12.40 -3.30 -11.87
C THR A 20 -13.62 -4.06 -11.39
N GLU A 21 -14.15 -4.94 -12.23
CA GLU A 21 -15.25 -5.84 -11.85
C GLU A 21 -14.99 -6.51 -10.48
N ARG A 22 -15.93 -6.29 -9.54
CA ARG A 22 -15.93 -6.82 -8.16
C ARG A 22 -14.84 -6.26 -7.22
N VAL A 23 -14.10 -5.22 -7.63
CA VAL A 23 -13.08 -4.56 -6.81
C VAL A 23 -13.38 -3.07 -6.70
N TYR A 24 -13.72 -2.63 -5.50
CA TYR A 24 -14.12 -1.27 -5.20
C TYR A 24 -13.22 -0.61 -4.16
N VAL A 25 -13.24 0.72 -4.10
CA VAL A 25 -12.58 1.53 -3.07
C VAL A 25 -13.63 2.47 -2.47
N PHE A 26 -13.66 2.61 -1.14
CA PHE A 26 -14.48 3.64 -0.50
C PHE A 26 -14.02 5.03 -0.93
N ASP A 27 -14.96 5.87 -1.34
CA ASP A 27 -14.63 7.20 -1.82
C ASP A 27 -14.09 8.14 -0.72
N SER A 28 -14.36 7.82 0.55
CA SER A 28 -13.76 8.48 1.72
C SER A 28 -12.24 8.42 1.70
N CYS A 29 -11.63 7.45 1.00
CA CYS A 29 -10.18 7.38 0.77
C CYS A 29 -9.64 8.54 -0.09
N PHE A 30 -10.51 9.20 -0.86
CA PHE A 30 -10.19 10.32 -1.73
C PHE A 30 -10.53 11.68 -1.12
N SER A 31 -11.21 11.70 0.02
CA SER A 31 -11.60 12.94 0.69
C SER A 31 -10.58 13.33 1.78
N THR A 32 -10.47 14.63 2.02
CA THR A 32 -9.76 15.20 3.17
C THR A 32 -10.70 15.53 4.33
N ASP A 33 -11.99 15.27 4.18
CA ASP A 33 -13.01 15.59 5.17
C ASP A 33 -12.80 14.79 6.46
N VAL A 34 -13.00 15.46 7.59
CA VAL A 34 -12.94 14.84 8.91
C VAL A 34 -14.38 14.61 9.36
N PHE A 35 -14.77 13.35 9.40
CA PHE A 35 -16.03 12.94 9.99
C PHE A 35 -15.87 12.79 11.50
N ASP A 36 -16.91 13.18 12.25
CA ASP A 36 -17.08 12.61 13.58
C ASP A 36 -17.52 11.14 13.48
N ASP A 37 -17.30 10.36 14.55
CA ASP A 37 -17.50 8.91 14.52
C ASP A 37 -18.95 8.52 14.20
N ASP A 38 -19.93 9.30 14.68
CA ASP A 38 -21.35 9.04 14.43
C ASP A 38 -21.72 9.27 12.96
N LYS A 39 -21.28 10.40 12.37
CA LYS A 39 -21.48 10.69 10.95
C LYS A 39 -20.74 9.70 10.06
N TYR A 40 -19.53 9.30 10.44
CA TYR A 40 -18.79 8.27 9.72
C TYR A 40 -19.53 6.93 9.76
N GLY A 41 -20.08 6.56 10.92
CA GLY A 41 -20.91 5.38 11.09
C GLY A 41 -22.14 5.37 10.18
N GLN A 42 -22.90 6.48 10.17
CA GLN A 42 -24.05 6.65 9.28
C GLN A 42 -23.64 6.58 7.81
N TYR A 43 -22.58 7.29 7.45
CA TYR A 43 -22.06 7.31 6.08
C TYR A 43 -21.71 5.92 5.54
N ILE A 44 -20.89 5.16 6.29
CA ILE A 44 -20.53 3.80 5.90
C ILE A 44 -21.76 2.87 5.91
N GLY A 45 -22.63 3.02 6.92
CA GLY A 45 -23.87 2.24 7.01
C GLY A 45 -24.77 2.40 5.79
N ASP A 46 -24.98 3.64 5.34
CA ASP A 46 -25.78 3.95 4.15
C ASP A 46 -25.18 3.30 2.90
N ILE A 47 -23.86 3.36 2.72
CA ILE A 47 -23.17 2.72 1.58
C ILE A 47 -23.38 1.20 1.61
N VAL A 48 -23.24 0.57 2.78
CA VAL A 48 -23.38 -0.88 2.92
C VAL A 48 -24.83 -1.35 2.67
N LEU A 49 -25.82 -0.58 3.13
CA LEU A 49 -27.23 -0.87 2.83
C LEU A 49 -27.50 -0.81 1.32
N HIS A 50 -26.98 0.20 0.62
CA HIS A 50 -27.08 0.28 -0.83
C HIS A 50 -26.37 -0.88 -1.52
N LEU A 51 -25.16 -1.24 -1.07
CA LEU A 51 -24.40 -2.38 -1.59
C LEU A 51 -25.19 -3.69 -1.50
N ARG A 52 -25.75 -4.01 -0.33
CA ARG A 52 -26.51 -5.26 -0.14
C ARG A 52 -27.78 -5.30 -0.97
N SER A 53 -28.45 -4.15 -1.15
CA SER A 53 -29.61 -4.07 -2.05
C SER A 53 -29.22 -4.25 -3.53
N HIS A 54 -28.04 -3.76 -3.93
CA HIS A 54 -27.54 -3.84 -5.29
C HIS A 54 -27.01 -5.24 -5.64
N PHE A 55 -26.38 -5.90 -4.67
CA PHE A 55 -25.73 -7.20 -4.81
C PHE A 55 -26.30 -8.21 -3.79
N ALA A 56 -27.55 -8.62 -4.00
CA ALA A 56 -28.30 -9.44 -3.04
C ALA A 56 -27.63 -10.77 -2.66
N ASP A 57 -26.87 -11.38 -3.57
CA ASP A 57 -26.18 -12.67 -3.37
C ASP A 57 -24.66 -12.52 -3.15
N ALA A 58 -24.16 -11.30 -3.00
CA ALA A 58 -22.74 -11.06 -2.81
C ALA A 58 -22.32 -11.19 -1.34
N SER A 59 -21.18 -11.84 -1.13
CA SER A 59 -20.42 -11.72 0.12
C SER A 59 -19.34 -10.66 -0.05
N PHE A 60 -19.03 -9.93 1.03
CA PHE A 60 -18.08 -8.83 0.98
C PHE A 60 -16.89 -9.07 1.90
N MET A 61 -15.70 -8.80 1.36
CA MET A 61 -14.45 -8.67 2.12
C MET A 61 -13.93 -7.25 1.98
N VAL A 62 -13.45 -6.68 3.08
CA VAL A 62 -12.88 -5.34 3.14
C VAL A 62 -11.44 -5.41 3.59
N PHE A 63 -10.54 -4.83 2.80
CA PHE A 63 -9.15 -4.60 3.18
C PHE A 63 -9.01 -3.18 3.71
N ASN A 64 -8.67 -3.06 4.98
CA ASN A 64 -8.62 -1.79 5.68
C ASN A 64 -7.18 -1.42 6.07
N PHE A 65 -6.64 -0.35 5.49
CA PHE A 65 -5.32 0.18 5.82
C PHE A 65 -5.41 1.24 6.91
N ARG A 66 -4.92 0.92 8.12
CA ARG A 66 -5.10 1.73 9.33
C ARG A 66 -3.80 1.98 10.10
N GLU A 67 -3.83 2.91 11.04
CA GLU A 67 -2.69 3.18 11.91
C GLU A 67 -2.36 2.02 12.87
N GLU A 68 -1.08 1.65 12.92
CA GLU A 68 -0.51 0.47 13.62
C GLU A 68 -0.62 0.59 15.15
N GLU A 69 -0.48 1.80 15.71
CA GLU A 69 -0.56 2.04 17.18
C GLU A 69 -1.93 1.65 17.77
N ARG A 70 -2.94 1.43 16.93
CA ARG A 70 -4.30 1.04 17.32
C ARG A 70 -4.60 -0.45 17.11
N GLU A 71 -3.63 -1.29 16.77
CA GLU A 71 -3.83 -2.72 16.46
C GLU A 71 -4.53 -3.51 17.58
N SER A 72 -4.36 -3.13 18.84
CA SER A 72 -5.04 -3.76 19.98
C SER A 72 -6.54 -3.46 20.07
N GLN A 73 -7.03 -2.50 19.30
CA GLN A 73 -8.43 -2.08 19.28
C GLN A 73 -9.05 -2.36 17.91
N GLN A 74 -10.29 -2.84 17.90
CA GLN A 74 -11.06 -2.99 16.68
C GLN A 74 -11.21 -1.63 15.99
N SER A 75 -10.97 -1.55 14.68
CA SER A 75 -11.16 -0.30 13.93
C SER A 75 -12.64 0.09 13.94
N LEU A 76 -12.93 1.40 13.90
CA LEU A 76 -14.30 1.90 13.79
C LEU A 76 -14.99 1.33 12.53
N LEU A 77 -14.25 1.23 11.41
CA LEU A 77 -14.76 0.57 10.21
C LEU A 77 -15.14 -0.89 10.50
N ALA A 78 -14.25 -1.67 11.14
CA ALA A 78 -14.54 -3.07 11.45
C ALA A 78 -15.73 -3.23 12.40
N SER A 79 -15.91 -2.35 13.37
CA SER A 79 -17.08 -2.41 14.27
C SER A 79 -18.39 -2.15 13.51
N ILE A 80 -18.42 -1.14 12.63
CA ILE A 80 -19.59 -0.85 11.78
C ILE A 80 -19.88 -2.03 10.84
N LEU A 81 -18.87 -2.50 10.11
CA LEU A 81 -19.03 -3.54 9.08
C LEU A 81 -19.40 -4.91 9.66
N SER A 82 -19.05 -5.18 10.92
CA SER A 82 -19.45 -6.40 11.62
C SER A 82 -20.98 -6.54 11.77
N ILE A 83 -21.70 -5.42 11.86
CA ILE A 83 -23.18 -5.38 11.95
C ILE A 83 -23.82 -5.94 10.66
N TYR A 84 -23.07 -5.91 9.55
CA TYR A 84 -23.54 -6.31 8.23
C TYR A 84 -22.93 -7.63 7.72
N ASP A 85 -22.31 -8.42 8.61
CA ASP A 85 -21.67 -9.70 8.29
C ASP A 85 -20.56 -9.60 7.23
N MET A 86 -19.88 -8.45 7.15
CA MET A 86 -18.76 -8.26 6.21
C MET A 86 -17.43 -8.65 6.86
N VAL A 87 -16.58 -9.35 6.11
CA VAL A 87 -15.27 -9.77 6.59
C VAL A 87 -14.28 -8.62 6.43
N VAL A 88 -13.66 -8.17 7.52
CA VAL A 88 -12.65 -7.10 7.49
C VAL A 88 -11.28 -7.67 7.81
N MET A 89 -10.30 -7.40 6.96
CA MET A 89 -8.88 -7.66 7.20
C MET A 89 -8.15 -6.34 7.33
N ASP A 90 -7.58 -6.11 8.51
CA ASP A 90 -6.78 -4.92 8.80
C ASP A 90 -5.32 -5.12 8.32
N TYR A 91 -4.76 -4.07 7.73
CA TYR A 91 -3.36 -3.94 7.35
C TYR A 91 -2.82 -2.60 7.87
N PRO A 92 -1.53 -2.50 8.21
CA PRO A 92 -0.96 -1.22 8.61
C PRO A 92 -0.91 -0.26 7.40
N ARG A 93 -1.09 1.04 7.65
CA ARG A 93 -1.08 2.09 6.61
C ARG A 93 0.33 2.47 6.15
N GLN A 94 1.35 2.03 6.88
CA GLN A 94 2.76 2.26 6.63
C GLN A 94 3.59 1.23 7.39
N TYR A 95 4.87 1.10 7.05
CA TYR A 95 5.87 0.39 7.82
C TYR A 95 7.03 1.36 8.10
N GLU A 96 7.28 1.72 9.36
CA GLU A 96 8.33 2.68 9.74
C GLU A 96 8.27 4.03 9.01
N GLY A 97 7.07 4.58 8.84
CA GLY A 97 6.88 5.84 8.09
C GLY A 97 7.03 5.70 6.58
N CYS A 98 7.32 4.50 6.06
CA CYS A 98 7.33 4.21 4.64
C CYS A 98 5.98 3.65 4.21
N PRO A 99 5.34 4.16 3.13
CA PRO A 99 4.07 3.63 2.65
C PRO A 99 4.25 2.37 1.79
N LEU A 100 4.93 1.37 2.38
CA LEU A 100 5.22 0.05 1.85
C LEU A 100 5.06 -0.97 2.98
N LEU A 101 4.63 -2.18 2.65
CA LEU A 101 4.47 -3.27 3.62
C LEU A 101 5.56 -4.33 3.45
N THR A 102 5.74 -5.18 4.46
CA THR A 102 6.66 -6.32 4.35
C THR A 102 6.20 -7.26 3.23
N MET A 103 7.14 -8.04 2.68
CA MET A 103 6.79 -8.98 1.62
C MET A 103 5.82 -10.07 2.09
N GLU A 104 5.83 -10.47 3.37
CA GLU A 104 4.83 -11.42 3.87
C GLU A 104 3.44 -10.81 3.92
N MET A 105 3.30 -9.56 4.39
CA MET A 105 2.01 -8.86 4.41
C MET A 105 1.47 -8.64 2.99
N VAL A 106 2.36 -8.25 2.05
CA VAL A 106 2.01 -8.14 0.63
C VAL A 106 1.52 -9.49 0.09
N HIS A 107 2.23 -10.58 0.35
CA HIS A 107 1.83 -11.91 -0.09
C HIS A 107 0.48 -12.34 0.50
N HIS A 108 0.30 -12.16 1.81
CA HIS A 108 -0.95 -12.46 2.51
C HIS A 108 -2.14 -11.71 1.90
N PHE A 109 -1.98 -10.40 1.67
CA PHE A 109 -2.99 -9.57 1.02
C PHE A 109 -3.37 -10.09 -0.36
N LEU A 110 -2.39 -10.39 -1.21
CA LEU A 110 -2.63 -10.83 -2.58
C LEU A 110 -3.33 -12.19 -2.63
N ARG A 111 -2.88 -13.14 -1.80
CA ARG A 111 -3.48 -14.48 -1.69
C ARG A 111 -4.90 -14.42 -1.14
N SER A 112 -5.12 -13.63 -0.10
CA SER A 112 -6.45 -13.44 0.48
C SER A 112 -7.41 -12.83 -0.53
N GLY A 113 -7.00 -11.79 -1.25
CA GLY A 113 -7.85 -11.12 -2.24
C GLY A 113 -8.15 -12.00 -3.45
N GLU A 114 -7.15 -12.71 -3.97
CA GLU A 114 -7.32 -13.65 -5.09
C GLU A 114 -8.20 -14.84 -4.70
N SER A 115 -7.96 -15.44 -3.53
CA SER A 115 -8.76 -16.55 -3.02
C SER A 115 -10.22 -16.12 -2.82
N TRP A 116 -10.46 -14.98 -2.16
CA TRP A 116 -11.80 -14.45 -1.93
C TRP A 116 -12.59 -14.27 -3.24
N LEU A 117 -11.98 -13.63 -4.23
CA LEU A 117 -12.60 -13.36 -5.54
C LEU A 117 -12.78 -14.61 -6.39
N SER A 118 -12.09 -15.71 -6.06
CA SER A 118 -12.19 -17.01 -6.73
C SER A 118 -13.19 -17.95 -6.05
N LEU A 119 -13.40 -17.80 -4.74
CA LEU A 119 -14.33 -18.63 -3.95
C LEU A 119 -15.80 -18.46 -4.39
N GLY A 120 -16.19 -17.25 -4.79
CA GLY A 120 -17.56 -16.94 -5.20
C GLY A 120 -17.62 -16.03 -6.42
N GLN A 121 -18.46 -16.38 -7.39
CA GLN A 121 -18.67 -15.56 -8.59
C GLN A 121 -19.22 -14.17 -8.27
N HIS A 122 -19.97 -14.05 -7.17
CA HIS A 122 -20.57 -12.80 -6.70
C HIS A 122 -19.79 -12.14 -5.55
N ASN A 123 -18.66 -12.70 -5.13
CA ASN A 123 -17.87 -12.12 -4.05
C ASN A 123 -17.28 -10.78 -4.48
N VAL A 124 -17.40 -9.79 -3.60
CA VAL A 124 -16.90 -8.43 -3.81
C VAL A 124 -15.77 -8.14 -2.83
N LEU A 125 -14.71 -7.51 -3.33
CA LEU A 125 -13.61 -7.00 -2.52
C LEU A 125 -13.67 -5.48 -2.50
N ILE A 126 -13.61 -4.89 -1.31
CA ILE A 126 -13.62 -3.44 -1.11
C ILE A 126 -12.33 -3.04 -0.39
N MET A 127 -11.71 -1.93 -0.78
CA MET A 127 -10.54 -1.38 -0.10
C MET A 127 -10.90 -0.07 0.60
N HIS A 128 -10.33 0.11 1.79
CA HIS A 128 -10.44 1.31 2.59
C HIS A 128 -9.05 1.68 3.13
N CYS A 129 -8.77 2.96 3.28
CA CYS A 129 -7.63 3.42 4.06
C CYS A 129 -8.02 4.62 4.93
N GLU A 130 -7.49 4.65 6.15
CA GLU A 130 -7.48 5.86 6.96
C GLU A 130 -6.62 6.95 6.30
N ARG A 131 -6.79 8.20 6.77
CA ARG A 131 -6.06 9.36 6.25
C ARG A 131 -4.56 9.08 6.17
N GLY A 132 -3.95 9.38 5.01
CA GLY A 132 -2.53 9.13 4.74
C GLY A 132 -2.19 7.71 4.25
N GLY A 133 -3.15 6.78 4.28
CA GLY A 133 -2.97 5.41 3.77
C GLY A 133 -3.14 5.26 2.26
N TRP A 134 -3.47 6.32 1.52
CA TRP A 134 -3.70 6.24 0.06
C TRP A 134 -2.52 5.64 -0.69
N ASN A 135 -1.28 5.99 -0.33
CA ASN A 135 -0.10 5.46 -1.01
C ASN A 135 0.03 3.94 -0.90
N VAL A 136 -0.19 3.39 0.30
CA VAL A 136 -0.11 1.95 0.50
C VAL A 136 -1.30 1.26 -0.17
N LEU A 137 -2.51 1.82 -0.09
CA LEU A 137 -3.68 1.28 -0.76
C LEU A 137 -3.46 1.24 -2.28
N ALA A 138 -2.97 2.33 -2.88
CA ALA A 138 -2.69 2.41 -4.31
C ALA A 138 -1.65 1.36 -4.75
N PHE A 139 -0.58 1.20 -3.98
CA PHE A 139 0.43 0.17 -4.20
C PHE A 139 -0.15 -1.25 -4.12
N MET A 140 -0.89 -1.55 -3.06
CA MET A 140 -1.45 -2.89 -2.82
C MET A 140 -2.52 -3.24 -3.85
N LEU A 141 -3.37 -2.27 -4.23
CA LEU A 141 -4.34 -2.39 -5.31
C LEU A 141 -3.67 -2.66 -6.65
N ALA A 142 -2.63 -1.90 -7.02
CA ALA A 142 -1.86 -2.17 -8.23
C ALA A 142 -1.22 -3.57 -8.19
N GLY A 143 -0.71 -3.98 -7.03
CA GLY A 143 -0.19 -5.32 -6.78
C GLY A 143 -1.23 -6.41 -7.05
N LEU A 144 -2.47 -6.25 -6.55
CA LEU A 144 -3.55 -7.21 -6.77
C LEU A 144 -3.94 -7.32 -8.24
N LEU A 145 -4.07 -6.18 -8.93
CA LEU A 145 -4.41 -6.12 -10.35
C LEU A 145 -3.37 -6.84 -11.22
N LEU A 146 -2.08 -6.67 -10.91
CA LEU A 146 -0.98 -7.37 -11.58
C LEU A 146 -0.92 -8.85 -11.20
N TYR A 147 -1.11 -9.16 -9.91
CA TYR A 147 -1.10 -10.54 -9.41
C TYR A 147 -2.18 -11.39 -10.09
N ARG A 148 -3.39 -10.84 -10.25
CA ARG A 148 -4.51 -11.46 -10.96
C ARG A 148 -4.41 -11.39 -12.49
N LYS A 149 -3.32 -10.83 -13.04
CA LYS A 149 -3.08 -10.65 -14.48
C LYS A 149 -4.17 -9.85 -15.21
N GLN A 150 -4.86 -8.95 -14.51
CA GLN A 150 -5.86 -8.05 -15.12
C GLN A 150 -5.20 -6.92 -15.90
N PHE A 151 -4.00 -6.53 -15.49
CA PHE A 151 -3.19 -5.49 -16.12
C PHE A 151 -1.76 -5.97 -16.39
N ILE A 152 -1.07 -5.28 -17.29
CA ILE A 152 0.33 -5.53 -17.67
C ILE A 152 1.09 -4.21 -17.57
N GLY A 153 2.31 -4.27 -17.03
CA GLY A 153 3.19 -3.11 -16.84
C GLY A 153 3.01 -2.47 -15.47
N GLU A 154 4.03 -2.64 -14.63
CA GLU A 154 4.02 -2.26 -13.21
C GLU A 154 3.86 -0.76 -13.02
N GLN A 155 4.70 0.02 -13.70
CA GLN A 155 4.65 1.48 -13.63
C GLN A 155 3.31 2.03 -14.13
N ARG A 156 2.84 1.59 -15.30
CA ARG A 156 1.58 2.07 -15.89
C ARG A 156 0.38 1.76 -14.99
N THR A 157 0.35 0.57 -14.40
CA THR A 157 -0.73 0.16 -13.49
C THR A 157 -0.73 1.02 -12.23
N LEU A 158 0.44 1.23 -11.62
CA LEU A 158 0.56 2.09 -10.44
C LEU A 158 0.13 3.52 -10.73
N GLU A 159 0.60 4.12 -11.82
CA GLU A 159 0.20 5.48 -12.23
C GLU A 159 -1.31 5.60 -12.46
N MET A 160 -1.93 4.59 -13.08
CA MET A 160 -3.38 4.56 -13.30
C MET A 160 -4.16 4.57 -11.99
N VAL A 161 -3.71 3.79 -11.00
CA VAL A 161 -4.35 3.75 -9.67
C VAL A 161 -4.15 5.07 -8.95
N TYR A 162 -2.93 5.62 -8.94
CA TYR A 162 -2.62 6.91 -8.32
C TYR A 162 -3.49 8.05 -8.85
N ARG A 163 -3.79 8.04 -10.16
CA ARG A 163 -4.63 9.05 -10.82
C ARG A 163 -6.11 9.00 -10.43
N GLN A 164 -6.55 7.99 -9.67
CA GLN A 164 -7.92 7.95 -9.13
C GLN A 164 -8.12 8.97 -8.00
N ALA A 165 -7.05 9.38 -7.31
CA ALA A 165 -7.13 10.37 -6.24
C ALA A 165 -6.93 11.81 -6.73
N PRO A 166 -7.55 12.81 -6.08
CA PRO A 166 -7.28 14.22 -6.30
C PRO A 166 -5.79 14.54 -6.10
N ARG A 167 -5.26 15.49 -6.88
CA ARG A 167 -3.82 15.84 -6.85
C ARG A 167 -3.40 16.41 -5.50
N GLU A 168 -4.33 17.07 -4.82
CA GLU A 168 -4.15 17.68 -3.50
C GLU A 168 -3.86 16.61 -2.44
N LEU A 169 -4.52 15.44 -2.53
CA LEU A 169 -4.26 14.29 -1.67
C LEU A 169 -2.88 13.69 -1.94
N ILE A 170 -2.43 13.72 -3.21
CA ILE A 170 -1.10 13.28 -3.62
C ILE A 170 0.00 14.27 -3.17
N GLN A 171 -0.32 15.57 -3.08
CA GLN A 171 0.62 16.60 -2.64
C GLN A 171 0.74 16.69 -1.10
N LEU A 172 -0.24 16.16 -0.36
CA LEU A 172 -0.19 16.06 1.11
C LEU A 172 0.81 15.01 1.63
N LEU A 173 1.50 14.31 0.73
CA LEU A 173 2.27 13.12 1.04
C LEU A 173 3.70 13.42 1.53
N SER A 174 4.22 12.46 2.29
CA SER A 174 5.59 12.36 2.82
C SER A 174 6.65 13.10 1.98
N PRO A 175 7.67 13.75 2.61
CA PRO A 175 8.76 14.42 1.89
C PRO A 175 9.54 13.51 0.92
N LEU A 176 9.31 12.20 0.97
CA LEU A 176 9.92 11.20 0.10
C LEU A 176 8.89 10.65 -0.88
N ASN A 177 9.24 10.66 -2.18
CA ASN A 177 8.45 10.01 -3.22
C ASN A 177 8.53 8.46 -3.06
N PRO A 178 7.43 7.77 -2.74
CA PRO A 178 7.45 6.32 -2.50
C PRO A 178 7.45 5.50 -3.79
N MET A 179 7.09 6.11 -4.92
CA MET A 179 6.79 5.44 -6.18
C MET A 179 7.94 4.56 -6.71
N PRO A 180 9.24 4.97 -6.67
CA PRO A 180 10.33 4.12 -7.14
C PRO A 180 10.43 2.80 -6.36
N SER A 181 10.24 2.84 -5.04
CA SER A 181 10.28 1.63 -4.22
C SER A 181 9.04 0.76 -4.40
N GLN A 182 7.86 1.38 -4.58
CA GLN A 182 6.63 0.64 -4.94
C GLN A 182 6.78 -0.09 -6.27
N ILE A 183 7.28 0.58 -7.32
CA ILE A 183 7.53 -0.05 -8.64
C ILE A 183 8.48 -1.25 -8.50
N ARG A 184 9.54 -1.13 -7.71
CA ARG A 184 10.46 -2.25 -7.41
C ARG A 184 9.72 -3.44 -6.79
N TYR A 185 8.84 -3.21 -5.83
CA TYR A 185 8.04 -4.27 -5.21
C TYR A 185 7.00 -4.86 -6.17
N LEU A 186 6.37 -4.05 -7.02
CA LEU A 186 5.48 -4.54 -8.08
C LEU A 186 6.22 -5.44 -9.08
N HIS A 187 7.49 -5.17 -9.37
CA HIS A 187 8.32 -6.09 -10.17
C HIS A 187 8.56 -7.41 -9.43
N TYR A 188 8.75 -7.41 -8.11
CA TYR A 188 8.87 -8.65 -7.33
C TYR A 188 7.58 -9.49 -7.40
N ILE A 189 6.41 -8.84 -7.33
CA ILE A 189 5.10 -9.50 -7.45
C ILE A 189 4.89 -10.06 -8.86
N SER A 190 5.24 -9.29 -9.88
CA SER A 190 5.04 -9.67 -11.29
C SER A 190 5.96 -10.83 -11.70
N ARG A 191 7.14 -10.94 -11.08
CA ARG A 191 8.13 -12.00 -11.31
C ARG A 191 8.05 -13.17 -10.32
N ARG A 192 7.00 -13.25 -9.49
CA ARG A 192 6.86 -14.28 -8.45
C ARG A 192 7.03 -15.73 -8.94
N ASN A 193 6.60 -16.02 -10.17
CA ASN A 193 6.65 -17.37 -10.75
C ASN A 193 8.06 -17.77 -11.25
N VAL A 194 9.06 -16.90 -11.13
CA VAL A 194 10.45 -17.21 -11.50
C VAL A 194 11.12 -18.07 -10.42
N SER A 195 10.72 -17.91 -9.16
CA SER A 195 11.23 -18.69 -8.03
C SER A 195 10.30 -19.86 -7.72
N ALA A 196 10.85 -20.95 -7.18
CA ALA A 196 10.07 -22.11 -6.73
C ALA A 196 9.17 -21.78 -5.52
N GLU A 197 9.60 -20.83 -4.69
CA GLU A 197 8.89 -20.33 -3.51
C GLU A 197 8.79 -18.79 -3.59
N TRP A 198 7.63 -18.26 -3.22
CA TRP A 198 7.38 -16.82 -3.17
C TRP A 198 6.43 -16.47 -2.02
N PRO A 199 6.75 -15.45 -1.20
CA PRO A 199 7.98 -14.66 -1.19
C PRO A 199 9.20 -15.52 -0.85
N PRO A 200 10.41 -15.14 -1.29
CA PRO A 200 11.61 -15.88 -0.92
C PRO A 200 11.79 -15.83 0.60
N GLY A 201 12.18 -16.97 1.20
CA GLY A 201 12.52 -17.01 2.62
C GLY A 201 13.72 -16.13 2.97
N ASP A 202 13.84 -15.79 4.25
CA ASP A 202 14.88 -14.91 4.75
C ASP A 202 16.29 -15.43 4.47
N ARG A 203 17.16 -14.51 4.05
CA ARG A 203 18.56 -14.78 3.79
C ARG A 203 19.42 -13.71 4.47
N PRO A 204 20.28 -14.08 5.43
CA PRO A 204 21.18 -13.11 6.05
C PRO A 204 22.16 -12.60 5.00
N LEU A 205 22.31 -11.28 4.93
CA LEU A 205 23.25 -10.61 4.03
C LEU A 205 24.10 -9.63 4.84
N THR A 206 25.38 -9.50 4.45
CA THR A 206 26.28 -8.50 4.99
C THR A 206 26.42 -7.36 3.98
N LEU A 207 26.19 -6.12 4.41
CA LEU A 207 26.48 -4.95 3.59
C LEU A 207 27.89 -4.45 3.87
N ASP A 208 28.83 -4.79 2.98
CA ASP A 208 30.24 -4.40 3.16
C ASP A 208 30.48 -2.91 2.92
N CYS A 209 29.87 -2.35 1.86
CA CYS A 209 30.03 -0.94 1.52
C CYS A 209 28.86 -0.37 0.71
N VAL A 210 28.73 0.96 0.76
CA VAL A 210 27.85 1.75 -0.12
C VAL A 210 28.74 2.65 -0.95
N ILE A 211 28.70 2.49 -2.28
CA ILE A 211 29.48 3.29 -3.22
C ILE A 211 28.56 4.32 -3.86
N LEU A 212 28.72 5.59 -3.48
CA LEU A 212 28.13 6.72 -4.19
C LEU A 212 29.01 7.05 -5.40
N ARG A 213 28.53 6.74 -6.61
CA ARG A 213 29.29 7.02 -7.85
C ARG A 213 29.46 8.51 -8.11
N ASN A 214 28.40 9.29 -7.85
CA ASN A 214 28.39 10.74 -8.00
C ASN A 214 27.95 11.37 -6.68
N THR A 215 28.62 12.43 -6.26
CA THR A 215 28.20 13.21 -5.10
C THR A 215 27.06 14.15 -5.50
N PRO A 216 25.86 14.06 -4.91
CA PRO A 216 24.79 15.00 -5.18
C PRO A 216 25.14 16.39 -4.65
N GLY A 217 24.77 17.44 -5.38
CA GLY A 217 24.67 18.78 -4.81
C GLY A 217 23.43 18.85 -3.92
N CYS A 218 23.62 19.10 -2.62
CA CYS A 218 22.52 19.23 -1.67
C CYS A 218 22.41 20.69 -1.21
N ASN A 219 21.17 21.21 -1.08
CA ASN A 219 20.90 22.55 -0.55
C ASN A 219 21.61 23.70 -1.29
N GLY A 220 21.91 23.54 -2.59
CA GLY A 220 22.63 24.55 -3.38
C GLY A 220 24.14 24.62 -3.09
N GLU A 221 24.69 23.66 -2.35
CA GLU A 221 26.14 23.52 -2.13
C GLU A 221 26.77 22.57 -3.17
N ASP A 222 28.05 22.80 -3.50
CA ASP A 222 28.87 21.97 -4.41
C ASP A 222 29.30 20.64 -3.76
N GLY A 223 28.33 19.89 -3.22
CA GLY A 223 28.59 18.63 -2.54
C GLY A 223 27.55 18.26 -1.49
N CYS A 224 27.92 17.28 -0.67
CA CYS A 224 27.09 16.82 0.44
C CYS A 224 27.89 16.22 1.60
N ARG A 225 27.24 16.09 2.76
CA ARG A 225 27.74 15.40 3.96
C ARG A 225 26.85 14.19 4.25
N PRO A 226 27.05 13.06 3.55
CA PRO A 226 26.14 11.94 3.65
C PRO A 226 26.22 11.30 5.03
N ILE A 227 25.04 11.01 5.59
CA ILE A 227 24.87 10.21 6.81
C ILE A 227 23.96 9.06 6.42
N PHE A 228 24.46 7.84 6.53
CA PHE A 228 23.69 6.64 6.31
C PHE A 228 23.15 6.09 7.62
N ARG A 229 21.90 5.65 7.56
CA ARG A 229 21.26 4.80 8.55
C ARG A 229 20.64 3.62 7.82
N ILE A 230 20.80 2.43 8.38
CA ILE A 230 20.21 1.20 7.87
C ILE A 230 19.22 0.74 8.91
N TYR A 231 17.98 0.56 8.45
CA TYR A 231 16.88 0.07 9.25
C TYR A 231 16.53 -1.35 8.79
N GLY A 232 16.23 -2.22 9.74
CA GLY A 232 15.83 -3.59 9.47
C GLY A 232 15.69 -4.41 10.74
N GLN A 233 15.25 -5.66 10.60
CA GLN A 233 15.22 -6.60 11.71
C GLN A 233 16.64 -7.05 12.06
N ASP A 234 16.91 -7.24 13.34
CA ASP A 234 18.19 -7.79 13.79
C ASP A 234 18.19 -9.32 13.62
N PRO A 235 18.98 -9.87 12.68
CA PRO A 235 18.99 -11.30 12.43
C PRO A 235 19.54 -12.13 13.60
N LEU A 236 20.17 -11.48 14.60
CA LEU A 236 20.74 -12.14 15.77
C LEU A 236 19.79 -12.19 16.98
N LEU A 237 18.75 -11.36 17.00
CA LEU A 237 17.86 -11.22 18.17
C LEU A 237 16.52 -11.95 18.05
N GLY A 238 16.24 -12.62 16.94
CA GLY A 238 15.30 -13.74 16.78
C GLY A 238 13.81 -13.57 17.17
N THR A 239 13.41 -12.49 17.85
CA THR A 239 12.07 -12.37 18.45
C THR A 239 11.45 -10.97 18.39
N ASP A 240 12.20 -9.95 17.96
CA ASP A 240 11.66 -8.58 17.85
C ASP A 240 11.47 -8.20 16.39
N ASN A 241 10.22 -8.26 15.93
CA ASN A 241 9.84 -7.92 14.54
C ASN A 241 9.92 -6.42 14.25
N ASN A 242 10.12 -5.60 15.29
CA ASN A 242 10.29 -4.16 15.14
C ASN A 242 11.63 -3.86 14.49
N PRO A 243 11.65 -3.13 13.37
CA PRO A 243 12.90 -2.77 12.72
C PRO A 243 13.68 -1.79 13.59
N LYS A 244 14.97 -2.04 13.69
CA LYS A 244 15.91 -1.24 14.49
C LYS A 244 16.92 -0.59 13.58
N VAL A 245 17.63 0.40 14.12
CA VAL A 245 18.81 0.95 13.45
C VAL A 245 19.93 -0.08 13.54
N LEU A 246 20.15 -0.84 12.48
CA LEU A 246 21.22 -1.84 12.36
C LEU A 246 22.59 -1.17 12.16
N PHE A 247 22.58 -0.01 11.51
CA PHE A 247 23.79 0.78 11.28
C PHE A 247 23.47 2.26 11.29
N SER A 248 24.37 3.05 11.87
CA SER A 248 24.38 4.49 11.74
C SER A 248 25.82 4.94 11.54
N THR A 249 26.02 5.93 10.68
CA THR A 249 27.36 6.45 10.37
C THR A 249 28.05 6.92 11.66
N PRO A 250 29.20 6.34 12.06
CA PRO A 250 29.87 6.71 13.30
C PRO A 250 30.31 8.18 13.28
N LYS A 251 29.93 8.95 14.30
CA LYS A 251 30.40 10.34 14.47
C LYS A 251 31.84 10.33 15.01
N ARG A 252 32.82 10.25 14.12
CA ARG A 252 34.26 10.31 14.48
C ARG A 252 34.76 11.74 14.80
N SER A 253 33.96 12.76 14.54
CA SER A 253 34.25 14.18 14.76
C SER A 253 32.95 14.96 14.95
N LYS A 254 33.02 16.19 15.46
CA LYS A 254 31.90 17.15 15.50
C LYS A 254 31.35 17.43 14.10
N TYR A 255 32.16 17.25 13.05
CA TYR A 255 31.79 17.52 11.66
C TYR A 255 31.80 16.25 10.80
N VAL A 256 30.71 16.00 10.08
CA VAL A 256 30.63 14.94 9.05
C VAL A 256 31.45 15.36 7.83
N ARG A 257 32.22 14.43 7.24
CA ARG A 257 33.06 14.71 6.07
C ARG A 257 32.20 15.25 4.92
N HIS A 258 32.66 16.37 4.33
CA HIS A 258 32.08 16.93 3.12
C HIS A 258 32.72 16.30 1.89
N TYR A 259 31.89 15.80 0.98
CA TYR A 259 32.29 15.33 -0.34
C TYR A 259 31.90 16.40 -1.34
N LYS A 260 32.84 16.82 -2.19
CA LYS A 260 32.54 17.78 -3.26
C LYS A 260 31.90 17.07 -4.45
N GLN A 261 31.06 17.79 -5.17
CA GLN A 261 30.61 17.34 -6.49
C GLN A 261 31.78 17.39 -7.47
N THR A 262 32.10 16.25 -8.06
CA THR A 262 33.03 16.17 -9.19
C THR A 262 32.26 16.52 -10.46
N VAL A 263 32.61 17.64 -11.08
CA VAL A 263 32.15 17.99 -12.43
C VAL A 263 32.94 17.11 -13.40
N ASN A 264 32.27 16.13 -14.01
CA ASN A 264 32.76 15.43 -15.20
C ASN A 264 32.08 16.01 -16.43
#